data_AF-A0AAE1R3R8-F1
#
_entry.id   AF-A0AAE1R3R8-F1
#
_cell.length_a   1.000
_cell.length_b   1.000
_cell.length_c   1.000
_cell.angle_alpha   90.00
_cell.angle_beta   90.00
_cell.angle_gamma   90.00
#
_symmetry.space_group_name_H-M   'P 1'
#
loop_
_entity.id
_entity.type
_entity.pdbx_description
1 polymer ?
#
loop_
_entity_poly.entity_id
_entity_poly.type
_entity_poly.pdbx_seq_one_letter_code
_entity_poly.pdbx_strand_id
1 'polypeptide(L)'
;MAGRKRRKMKFLGTTAPNNGSGSAEEREGADEQNSLFCVPIEILEQILSRLNLKENIRASAVCKKWLAASISVRVANKAPWLMFFPKFGDLVEFYDPSVRQTYSIELPELRGSRLCYAKDGWLLLYKPRTLRVFFFNPYTKNVINLPRLELTYQIVAFSEAPTSPDCILFTVKHISPTLVAISTCQPGATEWTTANYQNRLPFVSSIWNKLVFCNGLFYCLSLTGWLGVYDPEERSWLVCVVPPPRCPENFFVKNWWKGKFMAEHNGDIYVIYTCLTANPVIYKLDQINKIWVEMQTLGGLTLFASFLSSQARIDILGVMRNSIYFSKVRFYGRRCISYSLDHDRYYPRKQCYDWGEQDPFESIWIDPPEDLSIFA
;
A
#
# COMPACT_ATOMS: atom_id res chain seq x y z
N MET A 1 11.14 -52.41 55.66
CA MET A 1 10.69 -53.68 56.26
C MET A 1 9.25 -53.52 56.72
N ALA A 2 8.41 -54.55 56.46
CA ALA A 2 7.01 -54.74 56.87
C ALA A 2 6.00 -53.67 56.35
N GLY A 3 5.05 -53.92 55.45
CA GLY A 3 4.40 -55.18 55.07
C GLY A 3 3.20 -55.48 55.97
N ARG A 4 1.99 -55.06 55.58
CA ARG A 4 0.76 -55.77 55.96
C ARG A 4 -0.36 -55.61 54.93
N LYS A 5 -1.06 -56.72 54.75
CA LYS A 5 -1.89 -57.15 53.62
C LYS A 5 -3.39 -56.84 53.79
N ARG A 6 -4.04 -56.67 52.64
CA ARG A 6 -5.37 -57.19 52.21
C ARG A 6 -6.64 -56.73 52.95
N ARG A 7 -7.59 -56.22 52.15
CA ARG A 7 -8.80 -56.99 51.76
C ARG A 7 -9.39 -56.51 50.43
N LYS A 8 -9.57 -57.47 49.51
CA LYS A 8 -10.37 -57.37 48.28
C LYS A 8 -11.83 -57.61 48.64
N MET A 9 -12.75 -56.94 47.95
CA MET A 9 -14.06 -57.51 47.62
C MET A 9 -14.30 -57.30 46.13
N LYS A 10 -14.31 -58.41 45.39
CA LYS A 10 -14.88 -58.53 44.05
C LYS A 10 -16.29 -59.09 44.24
N PHE A 11 -17.26 -58.61 43.46
CA PHE A 11 -18.38 -59.44 43.03
C PHE A 11 -18.47 -59.37 41.51
N LEU A 12 -18.47 -60.56 40.91
CA LEU A 12 -18.88 -60.86 39.52
C LEU A 12 -20.40 -60.60 39.41
N GLY A 13 -21.01 -60.19 38.30
CA GLY A 13 -20.81 -60.57 36.91
C GLY A 13 -21.95 -61.52 36.51
N THR A 14 -22.86 -61.09 35.64
CA THR A 14 -23.76 -61.99 34.90
C THR A 14 -24.15 -61.36 33.57
N THR A 15 -24.10 -62.19 32.52
CA THR A 15 -24.14 -61.87 31.09
C THR A 15 -25.43 -62.34 30.41
N ALA A 16 -25.90 -61.53 29.44
CA ALA A 16 -26.48 -61.85 28.11
C ALA A 16 -27.94 -62.37 27.99
N PRO A 17 -28.61 -62.38 26.79
CA PRO A 17 -28.22 -61.85 25.46
C PRO A 17 -29.31 -61.10 24.62
N ASN A 18 -28.83 -60.43 23.56
CA ASN A 18 -29.31 -60.27 22.17
C ASN A 18 -30.61 -59.56 21.70
N ASN A 19 -30.37 -58.84 20.59
CA ASN A 19 -31.15 -58.61 19.36
C ASN A 19 -32.02 -57.35 19.22
N GLY A 20 -31.56 -56.48 18.31
CA GLY A 20 -32.27 -55.33 17.77
C GLY A 20 -31.39 -54.55 16.79
N SER A 21 -31.05 -55.17 15.67
CA SER A 21 -30.34 -54.58 14.53
C SER A 21 -31.17 -53.49 13.85
N GLY A 22 -30.57 -52.33 13.61
CA GLY A 22 -31.10 -51.32 12.68
C GLY A 22 -30.48 -49.95 12.85
N SER A 23 -29.88 -49.44 11.78
CA SER A 23 -29.41 -48.06 11.55
C SER A 23 -28.07 -47.63 12.18
N ALA A 24 -26.97 -47.94 11.49
CA ALA A 24 -25.69 -47.25 11.74
C ALA A 24 -24.79 -47.11 10.49
N GLU A 25 -25.30 -47.25 9.26
CA GLU A 25 -24.46 -47.16 8.05
C GLU A 25 -24.83 -46.06 7.05
N GLU A 26 -25.75 -45.13 7.37
CA GLU A 26 -26.11 -44.03 6.44
C GLU A 26 -25.57 -42.63 6.83
N ARG A 27 -24.69 -42.51 7.83
CA ARG A 27 -24.15 -41.19 8.25
C ARG A 27 -22.69 -40.92 7.89
N GLU A 28 -21.96 -41.88 7.35
CA GLU A 28 -20.57 -41.66 6.94
C GLU A 28 -20.43 -41.20 5.47
N GLY A 29 -21.48 -41.30 4.66
CA GLY A 29 -21.46 -40.87 3.24
C GLY A 29 -21.77 -39.39 2.98
N ALA A 30 -22.24 -38.63 3.98
CA ALA A 30 -22.66 -37.24 3.79
C ALA A 30 -21.53 -36.21 4.02
N ASP A 31 -20.46 -36.59 4.74
CA ASP A 31 -19.34 -35.69 5.04
C ASP A 31 -18.20 -35.78 4.00
N GLU A 32 -18.12 -36.87 3.22
CA GLU A 32 -17.10 -37.03 2.17
C GLU A 32 -17.49 -36.36 0.83
N GLN A 33 -18.76 -35.99 0.62
CA GLN A 33 -19.21 -35.31 -0.60
C GLN A 33 -19.17 -33.77 -0.50
N ASN A 34 -19.05 -33.20 0.70
CA ASN A 34 -18.95 -31.76 0.91
C ASN A 34 -17.52 -31.20 0.75
N SER A 35 -16.51 -32.07 0.64
CA SER A 35 -15.10 -31.68 0.53
C SER A 35 -14.63 -31.47 -0.92
N LEU A 36 -15.40 -31.93 -1.93
CA LEU A 36 -15.00 -31.94 -3.35
C LEU A 36 -15.29 -30.66 -4.14
N PHE A 37 -16.02 -29.67 -3.57
CA PHE A 37 -16.36 -28.42 -4.27
C PHE A 37 -16.04 -27.14 -3.49
N CYS A 38 -15.14 -27.19 -2.52
CA CYS A 38 -14.78 -25.99 -1.75
C CYS A 38 -13.77 -25.11 -2.52
N VAL A 39 -14.22 -24.49 -3.62
CA VAL A 39 -13.45 -23.49 -4.38
C VAL A 39 -13.00 -22.38 -3.41
N PRO A 40 -11.69 -22.07 -3.29
CA PRO A 40 -11.19 -20.97 -2.47
C PRO A 40 -11.95 -19.67 -2.74
N ILE A 41 -12.19 -18.86 -1.70
CA ILE A 41 -13.02 -17.65 -1.81
C ILE A 41 -12.42 -16.67 -2.83
N GLU A 42 -11.10 -16.63 -2.93
CA GLU A 42 -10.34 -15.80 -3.86
C GLU A 42 -10.63 -16.19 -5.32
N ILE A 43 -10.75 -17.48 -5.61
CA ILE A 43 -11.09 -17.97 -6.96
C ILE A 43 -12.55 -17.66 -7.26
N LEU A 44 -13.43 -17.83 -6.28
CA LEU A 44 -14.85 -17.51 -6.42
C LEU A 44 -15.06 -16.02 -6.72
N GLU A 45 -14.37 -15.13 -6.00
CA GLU A 45 -14.37 -13.69 -6.27
C GLU A 45 -13.94 -13.36 -7.70
N GLN A 46 -12.91 -14.02 -8.22
CA GLN A 46 -12.40 -13.83 -9.59
C GLN A 46 -13.37 -14.30 -10.68
N ILE A 47 -14.19 -15.32 -10.38
CA ILE A 47 -15.27 -15.76 -11.28
C ILE A 47 -16.41 -14.74 -11.24
N LEU A 48 -16.83 -14.39 -10.02
CA LEU A 48 -17.97 -13.50 -9.77
C LEU A 48 -17.74 -12.06 -10.24
N SER A 49 -16.48 -11.59 -10.30
CA SER A 49 -16.11 -10.27 -10.81
C SER A 49 -16.30 -10.11 -12.31
N ARG A 50 -16.47 -11.21 -13.05
CA ARG A 50 -16.74 -11.20 -14.50
C ARG A 50 -18.23 -11.18 -14.82
N LEU A 51 -19.08 -11.34 -13.81
CA LEU A 51 -20.52 -11.37 -13.96
C LEU A 51 -21.09 -9.95 -13.91
N ASN A 52 -22.18 -9.71 -14.65
CA ASN A 52 -22.95 -8.48 -14.45
C ASN A 52 -23.66 -8.51 -13.09
N LEU A 53 -24.16 -7.35 -12.64
CA LEU A 53 -24.79 -7.22 -11.32
C LEU A 53 -25.95 -8.21 -11.12
N LYS A 54 -26.77 -8.44 -12.14
CA LYS A 54 -27.92 -9.35 -12.07
C LYS A 54 -27.50 -10.80 -11.89
N GLU A 55 -26.48 -11.24 -12.62
CA GLU A 55 -25.90 -12.57 -12.50
C GLU A 55 -25.21 -12.76 -11.15
N ASN A 56 -24.46 -11.77 -10.68
CA ASN A 56 -23.83 -11.78 -9.37
C ASN A 56 -24.88 -11.86 -8.23
N ILE A 57 -26.02 -11.18 -8.36
CA ILE A 57 -27.16 -11.30 -7.42
C ILE A 57 -27.70 -12.73 -7.40
N ARG A 58 -27.89 -13.35 -8.56
CA ARG A 58 -28.35 -14.75 -8.63
C ARG A 58 -27.34 -15.72 -8.02
N ALA A 59 -26.06 -15.53 -8.32
CA ALA A 59 -24.96 -16.32 -7.77
C ALA A 59 -24.90 -16.25 -6.23
N SER A 60 -25.28 -15.11 -5.64
CA SER A 60 -25.30 -14.94 -4.19
C SER A 60 -26.34 -15.81 -3.45
N ALA A 61 -27.31 -16.39 -4.16
CA ALA A 61 -28.31 -17.29 -3.58
C ALA A 61 -27.84 -18.75 -3.44
N VAL A 62 -26.67 -19.11 -3.98
CA VAL A 62 -26.18 -20.51 -4.01
C VAL A 62 -25.89 -21.04 -2.60
N CYS A 63 -25.06 -20.33 -1.83
CA CYS A 63 -24.78 -20.65 -0.42
C CYS A 63 -24.13 -19.46 0.29
N LYS A 64 -23.90 -19.56 1.61
CA LYS A 64 -23.29 -18.49 2.43
C LYS A 64 -21.92 -18.04 1.89
N LYS A 65 -21.09 -18.97 1.39
CA LYS A 65 -19.77 -18.65 0.81
C LYS A 65 -19.89 -17.83 -0.48
N TRP A 66 -20.84 -18.18 -1.34
CA TRP A 66 -21.14 -17.44 -2.57
C TRP A 66 -21.78 -16.09 -2.29
N LEU A 67 -22.65 -16.00 -1.28
CA LEU A 67 -23.17 -14.73 -0.79
C LEU A 67 -22.05 -13.80 -0.35
N ALA A 68 -21.14 -14.28 0.51
CA ALA A 68 -20.00 -13.51 0.98
C ALA A 68 -19.11 -13.03 -0.18
N ALA A 69 -18.67 -13.94 -1.06
CA ALA A 69 -17.84 -13.58 -2.21
C ALA A 69 -18.55 -12.60 -3.18
N SER A 70 -19.87 -12.77 -3.39
CA SER A 70 -20.66 -11.87 -4.23
C SER A 70 -20.73 -10.46 -3.64
N ILE A 71 -20.93 -10.36 -2.32
CA ILE A 71 -20.91 -9.06 -1.62
C ILE A 71 -19.53 -8.43 -1.75
N SER A 72 -18.45 -9.18 -1.49
CA SER A 72 -17.07 -8.68 -1.63
C SER A 72 -16.79 -8.14 -3.04
N VAL A 73 -17.27 -8.82 -4.08
CA VAL A 73 -17.14 -8.35 -5.48
C VAL A 73 -17.90 -7.06 -5.74
N ARG A 74 -19.09 -6.88 -5.14
CA ARG A 74 -19.90 -5.66 -5.36
C ARG A 74 -19.28 -4.41 -4.73
N VAL A 75 -18.56 -4.58 -3.62
CA VAL A 75 -17.92 -3.47 -2.89
C VAL A 75 -16.42 -3.38 -3.16
N ALA A 76 -15.91 -4.17 -4.12
CA ALA A 76 -14.49 -4.28 -4.38
C ALA A 76 -13.88 -2.96 -4.85
N ASN A 77 -12.77 -2.57 -4.23
CA ASN A 77 -11.94 -1.48 -4.72
C ASN A 77 -11.01 -1.99 -5.83
N LYS A 78 -10.69 -1.12 -6.79
CA LYS A 78 -9.69 -1.42 -7.80
C LYS A 78 -8.28 -1.22 -7.22
N ALA A 79 -7.37 -2.12 -7.58
CA ALA A 79 -5.95 -1.91 -7.29
C ALA A 79 -5.41 -0.73 -8.13
N PRO A 80 -4.52 0.11 -7.59
CA PRO A 80 -3.81 1.09 -8.40
C PRO A 80 -2.97 0.40 -9.46
N TRP A 81 -2.81 1.08 -10.57
CA TRP A 81 -1.95 0.67 -11.66
C TRP A 81 -0.56 1.21 -11.47
N LEU A 82 0.43 0.47 -11.96
CA LEU A 82 1.81 0.91 -11.97
C LEU A 82 2.10 1.62 -13.29
N MET A 83 2.30 2.92 -13.24
CA MET A 83 2.72 3.73 -14.38
C MET A 83 4.24 3.73 -14.48
N PHE A 84 4.77 3.48 -15.67
CA PHE A 84 6.19 3.58 -16.00
C PHE A 84 6.47 4.86 -16.78
N PHE A 85 7.32 5.70 -16.21
CA PHE A 85 7.72 6.94 -16.84
C PHE A 85 8.81 6.66 -17.88
N PRO A 86 8.62 7.04 -19.15
CA PRO A 86 9.57 6.72 -20.20
C PRO A 86 10.87 7.49 -20.01
N LYS A 87 12.01 6.80 -20.18
CA LYS A 87 13.33 7.46 -20.29
C LYS A 87 13.50 8.17 -21.63
N PHE A 88 12.91 7.59 -22.68
CA PHE A 88 13.00 8.03 -24.05
C PHE A 88 11.64 7.82 -24.74
N GLY A 89 11.28 8.74 -25.63
CA GLY A 89 9.98 8.73 -26.29
C GLY A 89 8.84 9.16 -25.38
N ASP A 90 7.62 8.99 -25.89
CA ASP A 90 6.38 9.46 -25.24
C ASP A 90 5.47 8.30 -24.81
N LEU A 91 5.85 7.07 -25.13
CA LEU A 91 5.05 5.90 -24.82
C LEU A 91 5.15 5.59 -23.34
N VAL A 92 4.04 5.76 -22.64
CA VAL A 92 3.90 5.46 -21.21
C VAL A 92 3.18 4.13 -21.07
N GLU A 93 3.74 3.22 -20.29
CA GLU A 93 3.12 1.94 -19.96
C GLU A 93 2.41 2.02 -18.60
N PHE A 94 1.21 1.44 -18.51
CA PHE A 94 0.42 1.27 -17.30
C PHE A 94 0.17 -0.21 -17.08
N TYR A 95 0.61 -0.75 -15.94
CA TYR A 95 0.46 -2.15 -15.60
C TYR A 95 -0.62 -2.36 -14.53
N ASP A 96 -1.62 -3.18 -14.86
CA ASP A 96 -2.62 -3.64 -13.91
C ASP A 96 -2.13 -4.91 -13.20
N PRO A 97 -1.83 -4.86 -11.88
CA PRO A 97 -1.37 -6.02 -11.13
C PRO A 97 -2.45 -7.11 -10.94
N SER A 98 -3.73 -6.75 -11.05
CA SER A 98 -4.87 -7.63 -10.79
C SER A 98 -5.05 -8.63 -11.94
N VAL A 99 -5.05 -8.13 -13.17
CA VAL A 99 -5.19 -8.97 -14.39
C VAL A 99 -3.86 -9.25 -15.08
N ARG A 100 -2.77 -8.63 -14.62
CA ARG A 100 -1.40 -8.74 -15.18
C ARG A 100 -1.32 -8.31 -16.65
N GLN A 101 -2.05 -7.25 -16.98
CA GLN A 101 -2.08 -6.67 -18.31
C GLN A 101 -1.34 -5.33 -18.31
N THR A 102 -0.69 -5.01 -19.42
CA THR A 102 -0.10 -3.69 -19.66
C THR A 102 -0.90 -2.98 -20.75
N TYR A 103 -1.19 -1.71 -20.50
CA TYR A 103 -1.77 -0.77 -21.43
C TYR A 103 -0.73 0.30 -21.73
N SER A 104 -0.79 0.90 -22.92
CA SER A 104 0.17 1.92 -23.31
C SER A 104 -0.53 3.08 -24.00
N ILE A 105 -0.05 4.29 -23.75
CA ILE A 105 -0.56 5.52 -24.39
C ILE A 105 0.59 6.50 -24.59
N GLU A 106 0.54 7.28 -25.67
CA GLU A 106 1.50 8.34 -25.92
C GLU A 106 1.13 9.61 -25.15
N LEU A 107 2.05 10.08 -24.30
CA LEU A 107 1.89 11.28 -23.46
C LEU A 107 3.06 12.25 -23.68
N PRO A 108 3.14 12.94 -24.83
CA PRO A 108 4.21 13.89 -25.15
C PRO A 108 4.29 15.07 -24.15
N GLU A 109 3.21 15.36 -23.42
CA GLU A 109 3.13 16.41 -22.40
C GLU A 109 4.15 16.19 -21.26
N LEU A 110 4.51 14.92 -21.02
CA LEU A 110 5.45 14.50 -19.99
C LEU A 110 6.91 14.76 -20.37
N ARG A 111 7.21 15.06 -21.64
CA ARG A 111 8.59 15.29 -22.12
C ARG A 111 9.36 16.28 -21.26
N GLY A 112 10.55 15.86 -20.82
CA GLY A 112 11.45 16.67 -20.00
C GLY A 112 10.95 16.98 -18.59
N SER A 113 9.90 16.30 -18.14
CA SER A 113 9.35 16.43 -16.79
C SER A 113 9.93 15.35 -15.87
N ARG A 114 10.03 15.68 -14.58
CA ARG A 114 10.28 14.74 -13.50
C ARG A 114 8.99 14.49 -12.77
N LEU A 115 8.76 13.24 -12.42
CA LEU A 115 7.64 12.83 -11.58
C LEU A 115 7.94 13.16 -10.11
N CYS A 116 6.97 13.77 -9.44
CA CYS A 116 7.11 14.21 -8.05
C CYS A 116 6.15 13.49 -7.10
N TYR A 117 4.90 13.31 -7.50
CA TYR A 117 3.87 12.70 -6.66
C TYR A 117 2.70 12.21 -7.51
N ALA A 118 1.91 11.27 -7.01
CA ALA A 118 0.64 10.87 -7.62
C ALA A 118 -0.40 10.55 -6.55
N LYS A 119 -1.62 11.04 -6.75
CA LYS A 119 -2.79 10.80 -5.91
C LYS A 119 -4.07 11.18 -6.66
N ASP A 120 -5.16 10.47 -6.40
CA ASP A 120 -6.50 10.70 -6.98
C ASP A 120 -6.52 10.74 -8.52
N GLY A 121 -5.72 9.87 -9.16
CA GLY A 121 -5.56 9.84 -10.63
C GLY A 121 -4.78 11.02 -11.23
N TRP A 122 -4.23 11.92 -10.41
CA TRP A 122 -3.42 13.06 -10.86
C TRP A 122 -1.94 12.86 -10.57
N LEU A 123 -1.10 13.33 -11.49
CA LEU A 123 0.35 13.41 -11.35
C LEU A 123 0.76 14.84 -11.01
N LEU A 124 1.74 14.99 -10.13
CA LEU A 124 2.49 16.22 -9.95
C LEU A 124 3.83 16.10 -10.68
N LEU A 125 4.10 17.06 -11.56
CA LEU A 125 5.24 17.07 -12.45
C LEU A 125 6.06 18.35 -12.30
N TYR A 126 7.37 18.23 -12.50
CA TYR A 126 8.32 19.34 -12.44
C TYR A 126 9.20 19.36 -13.68
N LYS A 127 9.36 20.53 -14.32
CA LYS A 127 10.29 20.75 -15.44
C LYS A 127 11.52 21.53 -14.99
N PRO A 128 12.67 20.86 -14.69
CA PRO A 128 13.85 21.51 -14.09
C PRO A 128 14.39 22.70 -14.88
N ARG A 129 14.36 22.65 -16.22
CA ARG A 129 14.86 23.74 -17.07
C ARG A 129 14.06 25.03 -16.98
N THR A 130 12.77 24.93 -16.66
CA THR A 130 11.83 26.08 -16.67
C THR A 130 11.28 26.41 -15.29
N LEU A 131 11.64 25.61 -14.28
CA LEU A 131 11.10 25.66 -12.91
C LEU A 131 9.57 25.57 -12.84
N ARG A 132 8.93 25.03 -13.89
CA ARG A 132 7.47 24.87 -13.94
C ARG A 132 7.07 23.66 -13.13
N VAL A 133 6.09 23.86 -12.25
CA VAL A 133 5.38 22.81 -11.53
C VAL A 133 3.96 22.79 -12.08
N PHE A 134 3.41 21.60 -12.33
CA PHE A 134 2.06 21.46 -12.87
C PHE A 134 1.47 20.10 -12.52
N PHE A 135 0.16 20.06 -12.42
CA PHE A 135 -0.59 18.82 -12.38
C PHE A 135 -0.91 18.35 -13.78
N PHE A 136 -0.97 17.03 -13.93
CA PHE A 136 -1.39 16.38 -15.17
C PHE A 136 -2.21 15.14 -14.86
N ASN A 137 -3.36 15.01 -15.51
CA ASN A 137 -4.13 13.79 -15.48
C ASN A 137 -3.86 13.02 -16.79
N PRO A 138 -3.25 11.82 -16.74
CA PRO A 138 -2.84 11.10 -17.94
C PRO A 138 -4.02 10.56 -18.77
N TYR A 139 -5.21 10.46 -18.19
CA TYR A 139 -6.39 9.90 -18.85
C TYR A 139 -7.20 10.97 -19.58
N THR A 140 -7.40 12.12 -18.93
CA THR A 140 -8.13 13.26 -19.50
C THR A 140 -7.21 14.24 -20.25
N LYS A 141 -5.89 14.11 -20.07
CA LYS A 141 -4.85 15.03 -20.57
C LYS A 141 -4.97 16.47 -20.05
N ASN A 142 -5.78 16.68 -19.00
CA ASN A 142 -5.92 17.98 -18.36
C ASN A 142 -4.64 18.40 -17.65
N VAL A 143 -4.30 19.69 -17.78
CA VAL A 143 -3.11 20.30 -17.18
C VAL A 143 -3.55 21.45 -16.29
N ILE A 144 -3.06 21.50 -15.06
CA ILE A 144 -3.24 22.63 -14.14
C ILE A 144 -1.85 23.17 -13.80
N ASN A 145 -1.53 24.36 -14.30
CA ASN A 145 -0.23 24.99 -14.07
C ASN A 145 -0.18 25.64 -12.68
N LEU A 146 0.98 25.56 -12.05
CA LEU A 146 1.27 26.23 -10.79
C LEU A 146 2.35 27.30 -11.00
N PRO A 147 2.50 28.24 -10.06
CA PRO A 147 3.59 29.19 -10.07
C PRO A 147 4.94 28.48 -10.05
N ARG A 148 5.97 29.13 -10.58
CA ARG A 148 7.31 28.52 -10.67
C ARG A 148 7.91 28.37 -9.28
N LEU A 149 8.58 27.24 -9.04
CA LEU A 149 9.31 26.97 -7.82
C LEU A 149 10.53 26.10 -8.12
N GLU A 150 11.65 26.42 -7.49
CA GLU A 150 12.86 25.60 -7.60
C GLU A 150 12.79 24.39 -6.66
N LEU A 151 12.51 23.22 -7.24
CA LEU A 151 12.50 21.93 -6.55
C LEU A 151 13.85 21.23 -6.74
N THR A 152 14.84 21.63 -5.93
CA THR A 152 16.21 21.11 -6.07
C THR A 152 16.36 19.68 -5.59
N TYR A 153 15.77 19.29 -4.45
CA TYR A 153 15.75 17.91 -3.90
C TYR A 153 14.63 17.71 -2.86
N GLN A 154 13.58 18.52 -2.93
CA GLN A 154 12.53 18.55 -1.91
C GLN A 154 11.50 17.44 -2.16
N ILE A 155 10.91 16.93 -1.10
CA ILE A 155 9.71 16.10 -1.19
C ILE A 155 8.50 17.01 -1.37
N VAL A 156 7.58 16.60 -2.24
CA VAL A 156 6.36 17.35 -2.52
C VAL A 156 5.19 16.39 -2.49
N ALA A 157 4.05 16.86 -1.98
CA ALA A 157 2.79 16.15 -2.07
C ALA A 157 1.63 17.14 -2.12
N PHE A 158 0.44 16.60 -2.35
CA PHE A 158 -0.79 17.36 -2.31
C PHE A 158 -1.87 16.63 -1.51
N SER A 159 -2.78 17.39 -0.91
CA SER A 159 -3.80 16.86 0.00
C SER A 159 -4.85 16.01 -0.70
N GLU A 160 -5.39 16.51 -1.81
CA GLU A 160 -6.51 15.94 -2.59
C GLU A 160 -6.36 16.26 -4.09
N ALA A 161 -7.23 15.70 -4.93
CA ALA A 161 -7.29 16.03 -6.35
C ALA A 161 -7.21 17.55 -6.59
N PRO A 162 -6.40 18.03 -7.56
CA PRO A 162 -6.19 19.46 -7.83
C PRO A 162 -7.41 20.20 -8.37
N THR A 163 -8.50 19.49 -8.66
CA THR A 163 -9.81 20.05 -8.98
C THR A 163 -10.66 20.34 -7.73
N SER A 164 -10.27 19.82 -6.57
CA SER A 164 -10.86 20.13 -5.27
C SER A 164 -10.47 21.55 -4.85
N PRO A 165 -11.41 22.38 -4.36
CA PRO A 165 -11.10 23.73 -3.87
C PRO A 165 -10.16 23.73 -2.65
N ASP A 166 -10.15 22.64 -1.89
CA ASP A 166 -9.37 22.49 -0.66
C ASP A 166 -8.01 21.80 -0.91
N CYS A 167 -7.62 21.63 -2.18
CA CYS A 167 -6.33 21.07 -2.55
C CYS A 167 -5.18 22.01 -2.14
N ILE A 168 -4.26 21.48 -1.33
CA ILE A 168 -3.06 22.18 -0.88
C ILE A 168 -1.85 21.37 -1.33
N LEU A 169 -0.94 22.01 -2.03
CA LEU A 169 0.43 21.53 -2.23
C LEU A 169 1.28 21.89 -1.04
N PHE A 170 2.15 20.97 -0.68
CA PHE A 170 3.14 21.14 0.38
C PHE A 170 4.49 20.63 -0.10
N THR A 171 5.55 21.40 0.20
CA THR A 171 6.93 20.97 0.06
C THR A 171 7.77 21.48 1.23
N VAL A 172 8.80 20.72 1.58
CA VAL A 172 9.74 21.05 2.65
C VAL A 172 11.19 21.00 2.16
N LYS A 173 11.92 22.08 2.40
CA LYS A 173 13.34 22.24 2.08
C LYS A 173 14.15 22.41 3.36
N HIS A 174 15.24 21.68 3.49
CA HIS A 174 16.25 21.98 4.51
C HIS A 174 17.05 23.22 4.10
N ILE A 175 17.03 24.26 4.95
CA ILE A 175 17.88 25.45 4.80
C ILE A 175 19.15 25.30 5.63
N SER A 176 19.01 24.77 6.85
CA SER A 176 20.10 24.42 7.74
C SER A 176 19.68 23.20 8.58
N PRO A 177 20.60 22.58 9.37
CA PRO A 177 20.25 21.50 10.29
C PRO A 177 19.06 21.78 11.21
N THR A 178 18.83 23.04 11.56
CA THR A 178 17.83 23.50 12.53
C THR A 178 16.70 24.30 11.89
N LEU A 179 16.70 24.48 10.57
CA LEU A 179 15.71 25.33 9.88
C LEU A 179 15.24 24.67 8.58
N VAL A 180 13.92 24.57 8.45
CA VAL A 180 13.27 24.17 7.21
C VAL A 180 12.49 25.33 6.61
N ALA A 181 12.51 25.47 5.29
CA ALA A 181 11.57 26.30 4.56
C ALA A 181 10.43 25.40 4.09
N ILE A 182 9.20 25.76 4.44
CA ILE A 182 7.99 25.10 3.98
C ILE A 182 7.33 26.02 2.98
N SER A 183 7.00 25.47 1.81
CA SER A 183 6.25 26.18 0.79
C SER A 183 4.93 25.48 0.54
N THR A 184 3.84 26.25 0.51
CA THR A 184 2.49 25.78 0.19
C THR A 184 1.90 26.54 -0.99
N CYS A 185 1.04 25.88 -1.74
CA CYS A 185 0.35 26.49 -2.88
C CYS A 185 -1.01 25.82 -3.09
N GLN A 186 -1.99 26.57 -3.58
CA GLN A 186 -3.28 26.02 -4.01
C GLN A 186 -3.37 26.05 -5.54
N PRO A 187 -4.09 25.13 -6.18
CA PRO A 187 -4.43 25.25 -7.59
C PRO A 187 -5.03 26.63 -7.91
N GLY A 188 -4.52 27.29 -8.95
CA GLY A 188 -4.97 28.63 -9.34
C GLY A 188 -4.30 29.80 -8.61
N ALA A 189 -3.48 29.55 -7.59
CA ALA A 189 -2.69 30.61 -6.94
C ALA A 189 -1.64 31.20 -7.90
N THR A 190 -1.28 32.47 -7.70
CA THR A 190 -0.27 33.20 -8.50
C THR A 190 1.15 33.05 -7.96
N GLU A 191 1.30 32.71 -6.68
CA GLU A 191 2.59 32.55 -6.02
C GLU A 191 2.56 31.45 -4.95
N TRP A 192 3.75 31.03 -4.51
CA TRP A 192 3.93 30.10 -3.40
C TRP A 192 4.04 30.86 -2.09
N THR A 193 3.32 30.42 -1.07
CA THR A 193 3.52 30.92 0.29
C THR A 193 4.69 30.16 0.91
N THR A 194 5.78 30.85 1.28
CA THR A 194 6.96 30.21 1.86
C THR A 194 7.28 30.81 3.22
N ALA A 195 7.48 29.97 4.23
CA ALA A 195 7.87 30.38 5.57
C ALA A 195 8.95 29.47 6.14
N ASN A 196 9.78 30.02 7.03
CA ASN A 196 10.85 29.30 7.70
C ASN A 196 10.40 28.84 9.09
N TYR A 197 10.69 27.58 9.42
CA TYR A 197 10.30 26.96 10.67
C TYR A 197 11.49 26.30 11.37
N GLN A 198 11.48 26.37 12.71
CA GLN A 198 12.47 25.70 13.55
C GLN A 198 12.32 24.19 13.44
N ASN A 199 13.40 23.53 13.02
CA ASN A 199 13.49 22.09 12.85
C ASN A 199 14.24 21.46 14.01
N ARG A 200 13.60 21.39 15.18
CA ARG A 200 14.20 20.89 16.43
C ARG A 200 14.31 19.35 16.41
N LEU A 201 15.33 18.83 15.73
CA LEU A 201 15.73 17.43 15.82
C LEU A 201 16.68 17.25 17.01
N PRO A 202 16.46 16.29 17.93
CA PRO A 202 17.15 16.29 19.21
C PRO A 202 18.65 15.93 19.12
N PHE A 203 19.15 15.31 18.04
CA PHE A 203 20.55 14.87 17.97
C PHE A 203 21.23 14.93 16.58
N VAL A 204 20.50 14.75 15.47
CA VAL A 204 21.10 14.66 14.12
C VAL A 204 20.17 15.31 13.09
N SER A 205 20.72 16.20 12.25
CA SER A 205 20.02 16.69 11.05
C SER A 205 19.63 15.51 10.16
N SER A 206 18.36 15.44 9.79
CA SER A 206 17.83 14.33 9.01
C SER A 206 16.94 14.84 7.89
N ILE A 207 17.18 14.35 6.68
CA ILE A 207 16.45 14.78 5.49
C ILE A 207 15.04 14.18 5.54
N TRP A 208 14.02 15.02 5.32
CA TRP A 208 12.63 14.58 5.15
C TRP A 208 12.51 13.87 3.80
N ASN A 209 12.06 12.61 3.78
CA ASN A 209 12.15 11.80 2.58
C ASN A 209 10.87 11.04 2.20
N LYS A 210 9.88 10.97 3.09
CA LYS A 210 8.55 10.42 2.77
C LYS A 210 7.47 11.34 3.32
N LEU A 211 6.36 11.38 2.61
CA LEU A 211 5.28 12.32 2.88
C LEU A 211 3.92 11.69 2.63
N VAL A 212 3.00 11.90 3.57
CA VAL A 212 1.59 11.56 3.41
C VAL A 212 0.72 12.69 3.98
N PHE A 213 -0.43 12.91 3.37
CA PHE A 213 -1.47 13.77 3.92
C PHE A 213 -2.50 12.90 4.63
N CYS A 214 -2.82 13.23 5.88
CA CYS A 214 -3.71 12.44 6.73
C CYS A 214 -4.51 13.39 7.63
N ASN A 215 -5.85 13.30 7.59
CA ASN A 215 -6.75 14.07 8.46
C ASN A 215 -6.41 15.58 8.57
N GLY A 216 -6.16 16.24 7.44
CA GLY A 216 -5.85 17.68 7.42
C GLY A 216 -4.38 18.03 7.58
N LEU A 217 -3.51 17.07 7.96
CA LEU A 217 -2.11 17.33 8.30
C LEU A 217 -1.15 16.65 7.32
N PHE A 218 0.00 17.28 7.08
CA PHE A 218 1.10 16.68 6.32
C PHE A 218 2.11 16.04 7.26
N TYR A 219 2.25 14.73 7.15
CA TYR A 219 3.21 13.94 7.91
C TYR A 219 4.45 13.66 7.06
N CYS A 220 5.61 14.07 7.57
CA CYS A 220 6.91 13.90 6.94
C CYS A 220 7.75 12.92 7.74
N LEU A 221 8.18 11.81 7.14
CA LEU A 221 9.14 10.90 7.77
C LEU A 221 10.55 11.27 7.32
N SER A 222 11.46 11.44 8.28
CA SER A 222 12.88 11.69 8.01
C SER A 222 13.62 10.40 7.71
N LEU A 223 14.79 10.51 7.06
CA LEU A 223 15.69 9.39 6.80
C LEU A 223 15.89 8.50 8.04
N THR A 224 16.19 9.13 9.18
CA THR A 224 16.45 8.47 10.46
C THR A 224 15.18 8.08 11.24
N GLY A 225 13.99 8.22 10.65
CA GLY A 225 12.72 7.77 11.24
C GLY A 225 12.03 8.77 12.18
N TRP A 226 12.47 10.03 12.21
CA TRP A 226 11.73 11.10 12.90
C TRP A 226 10.46 11.46 12.13
N LEU A 227 9.44 11.93 12.84
CA LEU A 227 8.17 12.33 12.27
C LEU A 227 7.98 13.84 12.43
N GLY A 228 7.95 14.57 11.32
CA GLY A 228 7.57 15.98 11.25
C GLY A 228 6.10 16.08 10.85
N VAL A 229 5.39 17.07 11.39
CA VAL A 229 3.98 17.31 11.12
C VAL A 229 3.83 18.79 10.79
N TYR A 230 3.22 19.06 9.65
CA TYR A 230 2.80 20.39 9.25
C TYR A 230 1.29 20.50 9.28
N ASP A 231 0.81 21.54 9.94
CA ASP A 231 -0.58 21.94 9.95
C ASP A 231 -0.77 23.10 8.95
N PRO A 232 -1.50 22.90 7.84
CA PRO A 232 -1.75 23.96 6.88
C PRO A 232 -2.72 25.04 7.37
N GLU A 233 -3.63 24.73 8.29
CA GLU A 233 -4.59 25.69 8.84
C GLU A 233 -3.90 26.60 9.87
N GLU A 234 -3.20 26.01 10.83
CA GLU A 234 -2.46 26.73 11.86
C GLU A 234 -1.10 27.27 11.38
N ARG A 235 -0.68 26.88 10.16
CA ARG A 235 0.63 27.19 9.57
C ARG A 235 1.76 26.90 10.56
N SER A 236 1.74 25.70 11.12
CA SER A 236 2.66 25.30 12.18
C SER A 236 3.46 24.05 11.78
N TRP A 237 4.70 23.98 12.24
CA TRP A 237 5.61 22.85 12.00
C TRP A 237 6.12 22.30 13.33
N LEU A 238 5.91 21.00 13.54
CA LEU A 238 6.32 20.30 14.74
C LEU A 238 7.06 19.02 14.40
N VAL A 239 8.12 18.73 15.14
CA VAL A 239 8.79 17.42 15.10
C VAL A 239 8.31 16.60 16.29
N CYS A 240 7.58 15.53 16.02
CA CYS A 240 7.07 14.64 17.05
C CYS A 240 8.18 13.78 17.66
N VAL A 241 8.14 13.65 18.99
CA VAL A 241 9.01 12.73 19.74
C VAL A 241 8.41 11.32 19.69
N VAL A 242 8.43 10.73 18.50
CA VAL A 242 8.11 9.31 18.30
C VAL A 242 9.44 8.59 18.11
N PRO A 243 9.81 7.63 18.97
CA PRO A 243 11.01 6.84 18.77
C PRO A 243 10.99 6.22 17.37
N PRO A 244 12.07 6.32 16.58
CA PRO A 244 12.09 5.73 15.25
C PRO A 244 11.70 4.24 15.28
N PRO A 245 10.97 3.75 14.26
CA PRO A 245 10.66 2.33 14.15
C PRO A 245 11.95 1.52 14.22
N ARG A 246 11.93 0.35 14.89
CA ARG A 246 13.12 -0.50 14.98
C ARG A 246 13.49 -0.98 13.58
N CYS A 247 14.64 -0.50 13.08
CA CYS A 247 15.19 -1.00 11.83
C CYS A 247 15.86 -2.37 12.09
N PRO A 248 15.63 -3.38 11.26
CA PRO A 248 16.37 -4.65 11.32
C PRO A 248 17.90 -4.43 11.31
N GLU A 249 18.65 -5.23 12.08
CA GLU A 249 20.11 -5.18 12.09
C GLU A 249 20.68 -5.50 10.69
N ASN A 250 21.80 -4.85 10.32
CA ASN A 250 22.45 -4.86 8.99
C ASN A 250 21.91 -3.89 7.92
N PHE A 251 21.41 -2.71 8.32
CA PHE A 251 20.96 -1.63 7.43
C PHE A 251 22.08 -0.88 6.66
N PHE A 252 23.34 -1.31 6.78
CA PHE A 252 24.52 -0.67 6.19
C PHE A 252 24.74 -1.04 4.71
N VAL A 253 23.69 -1.01 3.90
CA VAL A 253 23.83 -1.19 2.45
C VAL A 253 23.67 0.14 1.74
N LYS A 254 24.46 0.32 0.66
CA LYS A 254 24.33 1.41 -0.30
C LYS A 254 22.85 1.56 -0.69
N ASN A 255 22.31 2.79 -0.66
CA ASN A 255 20.92 3.13 -1.00
C ASN A 255 19.82 2.67 -0.03
N TRP A 256 20.11 2.45 1.27
CA TRP A 256 19.12 2.07 2.29
C TRP A 256 17.85 2.94 2.32
N TRP A 257 17.96 4.24 2.00
CA TRP A 257 16.83 5.16 1.96
C TRP A 257 15.76 4.81 0.91
N LYS A 258 16.13 4.00 -0.11
CA LYS A 258 15.20 3.54 -1.15
C LYS A 258 14.25 2.47 -0.65
N GLY A 259 14.61 1.74 0.40
CA GLY A 259 13.82 0.66 0.98
C GLY A 259 12.85 1.08 2.08
N LYS A 260 12.43 2.35 2.09
CA LYS A 260 11.51 2.88 3.11
C LYS A 260 10.33 3.54 2.42
N PHE A 261 9.12 3.24 2.87
CA PHE A 261 7.88 3.74 2.27
C PHE A 261 6.92 4.20 3.35
N MET A 262 6.00 5.11 3.01
CA MET A 262 5.00 5.64 3.93
C MET A 262 3.68 5.75 3.20
N ALA A 263 2.62 5.23 3.79
CA ALA A 263 1.27 5.24 3.23
C ALA A 263 0.26 5.67 4.31
N GLU A 264 -0.85 6.22 3.86
CA GLU A 264 -2.00 6.57 4.70
C GLU A 264 -3.22 5.77 4.22
N HIS A 265 -4.08 5.38 5.17
CA HIS A 265 -5.40 4.83 4.88
C HIS A 265 -6.37 5.12 6.03
N ASN A 266 -7.49 5.78 5.73
CA ASN A 266 -8.58 6.06 6.66
C ASN A 266 -8.10 6.67 7.99
N GLY A 267 -7.15 7.59 7.93
CA GLY A 267 -6.60 8.26 9.11
C GLY A 267 -5.45 7.50 9.80
N ASP A 268 -5.16 6.28 9.37
CA ASP A 268 -4.03 5.50 9.86
C ASP A 268 -2.78 5.73 8.99
N ILE A 269 -1.62 5.79 9.64
CA ILE A 269 -0.33 5.98 8.97
C ILE A 269 0.51 4.72 9.12
N TYR A 270 1.06 4.25 8.00
CA TYR A 270 1.87 3.05 7.91
C TYR A 270 3.26 3.39 7.38
N VAL A 271 4.28 2.73 7.93
CA VAL A 271 5.66 2.78 7.42
C VAL A 271 6.13 1.37 7.12
N ILE A 272 6.74 1.20 5.95
CA ILE A 272 7.29 -0.07 5.48
C ILE A 272 8.81 0.07 5.38
N TYR A 273 9.53 -0.86 6.01
CA TYR A 273 10.98 -1.00 5.88
C TYR A 273 11.29 -2.30 5.16
N THR A 274 12.02 -2.21 4.06
CA THR A 274 12.57 -3.36 3.35
C THR A 274 14.06 -3.46 3.61
N CYS A 275 14.56 -4.67 3.81
CA CYS A 275 15.98 -4.96 3.92
C CYS A 275 16.41 -5.95 2.82
N LEU A 276 17.70 -6.00 2.51
CA LEU A 276 18.25 -6.99 1.57
C LEU A 276 18.28 -8.40 2.17
N THR A 277 18.44 -8.51 3.48
CA THR A 277 18.68 -9.79 4.16
C THR A 277 17.48 -10.27 4.98
N ALA A 278 16.42 -9.47 5.07
CA ALA A 278 15.26 -9.75 5.89
C ALA A 278 13.94 -9.41 5.19
N ASN A 279 12.86 -10.03 5.68
CA ASN A 279 11.49 -9.74 5.27
C ASN A 279 11.14 -8.27 5.60
N PRO A 280 10.19 -7.67 4.86
CA PRO A 280 9.79 -6.30 5.11
C PRO A 280 9.04 -6.21 6.44
N VAL A 281 9.32 -5.16 7.20
CA VAL A 281 8.66 -4.88 8.48
C VAL A 281 7.71 -3.71 8.28
N ILE A 282 6.48 -3.84 8.79
CA ILE A 282 5.47 -2.78 8.73
C ILE A 282 5.17 -2.28 10.12
N TYR A 283 5.07 -0.97 10.25
CA TYR A 283 4.64 -0.30 11.47
C TYR A 283 3.41 0.55 11.21
N LYS A 284 2.46 0.54 12.14
CA LYS A 284 1.34 1.48 12.23
C LYS A 284 1.65 2.52 13.30
N LEU A 285 1.39 3.80 13.02
CA LEU A 285 1.52 4.86 14.02
C LEU A 285 0.33 4.81 14.99
N ASP A 286 0.62 4.58 16.27
CA ASP A 286 -0.31 4.89 17.33
C ASP A 286 -0.20 6.38 17.65
N GLN A 287 -1.15 7.16 17.14
CA GLN A 287 -1.16 8.61 17.30
C GLN A 287 -1.44 9.05 18.75
N ILE A 288 -2.13 8.21 19.53
CA ILE A 288 -2.49 8.50 20.93
C ILE A 288 -1.26 8.33 21.81
N ASN A 289 -0.63 7.16 21.72
CA ASN A 289 0.55 6.82 22.53
C ASN A 289 1.86 7.33 21.94
N LYS A 290 1.84 7.86 20.71
CA LYS A 290 3.01 8.40 19.98
C LYS A 290 4.13 7.37 19.82
N ILE A 291 3.76 6.16 19.41
CA ILE A 291 4.67 5.04 19.18
C ILE A 291 4.39 4.35 17.84
N TRP A 292 5.39 3.66 17.32
CA TRP A 292 5.22 2.76 16.17
C TRP A 292 4.96 1.35 16.67
N VAL A 293 3.86 0.76 16.21
CA VAL A 293 3.45 -0.61 16.54
C VAL A 293 3.72 -1.51 15.35
N GLU A 294 4.53 -2.55 15.54
CA GLU A 294 4.82 -3.52 14.49
C GLU A 294 3.58 -4.35 14.15
N MET A 295 3.32 -4.51 12.85
CA MET A 295 2.14 -5.19 12.34
C MET A 295 2.51 -6.60 11.84
N GLN A 296 1.88 -7.63 12.41
CA GLN A 296 1.99 -9.01 11.92
C GLN A 296 0.99 -9.33 10.80
N THR A 297 -0.08 -8.54 10.69
CA THR A 297 -1.09 -8.62 9.63
C THR A 297 -1.61 -7.22 9.32
N LEU A 298 -2.05 -7.01 8.09
CA LEU A 298 -2.67 -5.81 7.59
C LEU A 298 -4.22 -5.90 7.60
N GLY A 299 -4.80 -7.00 8.08
CA GLY A 299 -6.26 -7.10 8.27
C GLY A 299 -7.07 -6.94 6.99
N GLY A 300 -6.55 -7.41 5.85
CA GLY A 300 -7.18 -7.26 4.52
C GLY A 300 -6.69 -6.04 3.73
N LEU A 301 -5.97 -5.10 4.36
CA LEU A 301 -5.33 -3.98 3.68
C LEU A 301 -4.18 -4.46 2.77
N THR A 302 -4.04 -3.80 1.63
CA THR A 302 -2.92 -3.97 0.69
C THR A 302 -2.18 -2.65 0.56
N LEU A 303 -0.85 -2.69 0.73
CA LEU A 303 0.00 -1.51 0.62
C LEU A 303 0.74 -1.51 -0.72
N PHE A 304 0.60 -0.44 -1.50
CA PHE A 304 1.27 -0.22 -2.77
C PHE A 304 2.44 0.74 -2.55
N ALA A 305 3.59 0.16 -2.23
CA ALA A 305 4.82 0.86 -1.89
C ALA A 305 5.47 1.47 -3.15
N SER A 306 5.67 2.78 -3.14
CA SER A 306 6.53 3.49 -4.09
C SER A 306 7.27 4.64 -3.39
N PHE A 307 8.43 5.00 -3.95
CA PHE A 307 9.32 5.97 -3.35
C PHE A 307 8.73 7.39 -3.29
N LEU A 308 7.99 7.79 -4.34
CA LEU A 308 7.41 9.12 -4.48
C LEU A 308 6.08 9.26 -3.72
N SER A 309 5.14 8.36 -3.99
CA SER A 309 3.89 8.24 -3.25
C SER A 309 3.50 6.78 -3.12
N SER A 310 3.25 6.33 -1.89
CA SER A 310 2.66 5.01 -1.67
C SER A 310 1.16 5.13 -1.48
N GLN A 311 0.43 4.09 -1.84
CA GLN A 311 -1.02 4.05 -1.67
C GLN A 311 -1.42 2.84 -0.83
N ALA A 312 -2.62 2.88 -0.26
CA ALA A 312 -3.17 1.79 0.50
C ALA A 312 -4.64 1.59 0.11
N ARG A 313 -5.05 0.34 0.00
CA ARG A 313 -6.41 -0.04 -0.42
C ARG A 313 -6.89 -1.22 0.40
N ILE A 314 -8.15 -1.18 0.78
CA ILE A 314 -8.87 -2.30 1.39
C ILE A 314 -9.85 -2.87 0.36
N ASP A 315 -10.40 -4.05 0.62
CA ASP A 315 -11.41 -4.70 -0.22
C ASP A 315 -10.96 -4.94 -1.67
N ILE A 316 -9.65 -5.12 -1.89
CA ILE A 316 -9.14 -5.64 -3.15
C ILE A 316 -9.47 -7.14 -3.22
N LEU A 317 -9.94 -7.58 -4.38
CA LEU A 317 -10.30 -8.98 -4.61
C LEU A 317 -9.08 -9.87 -4.74
N GLY A 318 -9.27 -11.13 -4.34
CA GLY A 318 -8.29 -12.19 -4.54
C GLY A 318 -7.04 -12.08 -3.67
N VAL A 319 -5.91 -12.54 -4.22
CA VAL A 319 -4.68 -12.82 -3.46
C VAL A 319 -3.87 -11.58 -3.05
N MET A 320 -4.35 -10.38 -3.36
CA MET A 320 -3.63 -9.14 -3.08
C MET A 320 -3.80 -8.68 -1.63
N ARG A 321 -4.79 -9.22 -0.91
CA ARG A 321 -5.05 -8.90 0.50
C ARG A 321 -3.83 -9.23 1.36
N ASN A 322 -3.71 -8.49 2.47
CA ASN A 322 -2.64 -8.69 3.45
C ASN A 322 -1.23 -8.79 2.82
N SER A 323 -0.96 -7.91 1.86
CA SER A 323 0.26 -7.95 1.04
C SER A 323 0.79 -6.54 0.74
N ILE A 324 2.08 -6.47 0.45
CA ILE A 324 2.75 -5.27 -0.07
C ILE A 324 3.07 -5.49 -1.54
N TYR A 325 2.73 -4.53 -2.39
CA TYR A 325 3.12 -4.47 -3.80
C TYR A 325 4.10 -3.34 -4.00
N PHE A 326 5.25 -3.63 -4.59
CA PHE A 326 6.30 -2.64 -4.81
C PHE A 326 6.25 -2.14 -6.25
N SER A 327 6.58 -0.87 -6.46
CA SER A 327 6.65 -0.21 -7.78
C SER A 327 7.79 -0.73 -8.69
N LYS A 328 8.43 -1.84 -8.30
CA LYS A 328 9.46 -2.54 -9.05
C LYS A 328 8.84 -3.72 -9.81
N VAL A 329 9.03 -3.73 -11.12
CA VAL A 329 8.65 -4.86 -11.99
C VAL A 329 9.90 -5.52 -12.53
N ARG A 330 9.89 -6.85 -12.56
CA ARG A 330 10.94 -7.62 -13.23
C ARG A 330 10.57 -7.86 -14.69
N PHE A 331 11.52 -7.56 -15.58
CA PHE A 331 11.38 -7.67 -17.03
C PHE A 331 11.03 -9.09 -17.49
N TYR A 332 11.49 -10.13 -16.78
CA TYR A 332 11.10 -11.50 -17.05
C TYR A 332 9.74 -11.80 -16.40
N GLY A 333 8.68 -11.65 -17.21
CA GLY A 333 7.30 -12.02 -16.87
C GLY A 333 6.37 -10.87 -16.49
N ARG A 334 6.83 -9.60 -16.52
CA ARG A 334 6.06 -8.39 -16.19
C ARG A 334 5.20 -8.57 -14.93
N ARG A 335 5.84 -8.91 -13.81
CA ARG A 335 5.16 -8.99 -12.49
C ARG A 335 5.78 -8.01 -11.51
N CYS A 336 4.92 -7.30 -10.80
CA CYS A 336 5.32 -6.54 -9.62
C CYS A 336 5.92 -7.48 -8.58
N ILE A 337 7.00 -7.03 -7.94
CA ILE A 337 7.46 -7.65 -6.71
C ILE A 337 6.39 -7.41 -5.66
N SER A 338 5.96 -8.47 -4.99
CA SER A 338 5.04 -8.38 -3.86
C SER A 338 5.53 -9.23 -2.70
N TYR A 339 5.07 -8.91 -1.50
CA TYR A 339 5.30 -9.70 -0.30
C TYR A 339 3.95 -9.97 0.36
N SER A 340 3.62 -11.23 0.58
CA SER A 340 2.39 -11.63 1.26
C SER A 340 2.71 -11.94 2.72
N LEU A 341 2.01 -11.28 3.64
CA LEU A 341 2.13 -11.56 5.06
C LEU A 341 1.52 -12.92 5.40
N ASP A 342 0.44 -13.33 4.72
CA ASP A 342 -0.19 -14.65 4.93
C ASP A 342 0.76 -15.81 4.64
N HIS A 343 1.61 -15.64 3.62
CA HIS A 343 2.56 -16.66 3.18
C HIS A 343 3.98 -16.43 3.70
N ASP A 344 4.20 -15.34 4.44
CA ASP A 344 5.50 -14.84 4.90
C ASP A 344 6.60 -14.92 3.82
N ARG A 345 6.29 -14.44 2.60
CA ARG A 345 7.24 -14.55 1.48
C ARG A 345 7.02 -13.55 0.36
N TYR A 346 8.10 -13.31 -0.38
CA TYR A 346 8.09 -12.57 -1.62
C TYR A 346 7.60 -13.38 -2.82
N TYR A 347 7.02 -12.67 -3.79
CA TYR A 347 6.64 -13.15 -5.11
C TYR A 347 7.22 -12.25 -6.19
N PRO A 348 7.87 -12.82 -7.22
CA PRO A 348 8.25 -14.24 -7.36
C PRO A 348 9.32 -14.71 -6.34
N ARG A 349 9.37 -16.02 -6.05
CA ARG A 349 10.32 -16.62 -5.08
C ARG A 349 11.78 -16.51 -5.55
N LYS A 350 12.73 -16.40 -4.59
CA LYS A 350 14.20 -16.50 -4.74
C LYS A 350 14.86 -15.54 -5.75
N GLN A 351 14.84 -14.23 -5.50
CA GLN A 351 15.61 -13.30 -6.35
C GLN A 351 16.12 -12.11 -5.54
N CYS A 352 17.40 -11.78 -5.75
CA CYS A 352 18.20 -10.80 -5.01
C CYS A 352 17.49 -9.45 -4.83
N TYR A 353 17.56 -8.93 -3.61
CA TYR A 353 16.78 -7.81 -3.08
C TYR A 353 17.44 -6.46 -3.34
N ASP A 354 17.95 -6.23 -4.55
CA ASP A 354 18.63 -4.98 -4.86
C ASP A 354 17.60 -3.85 -5.07
N TRP A 355 17.13 -3.28 -3.96
CA TRP A 355 16.35 -2.04 -3.93
C TRP A 355 17.20 -0.81 -4.33
N GLY A 356 18.52 -0.97 -4.41
CA GLY A 356 19.51 0.06 -4.68
C GLY A 356 19.72 0.37 -6.16
N GLU A 357 19.59 -0.62 -7.04
CA GLU A 357 19.96 -0.48 -8.45
C GLU A 357 18.93 0.22 -9.35
N GLN A 358 17.63 0.14 -9.02
CA GLN A 358 16.61 0.79 -9.84
C GLN A 358 16.46 2.27 -9.46
N ASP A 359 16.21 3.11 -10.46
CA ASP A 359 15.87 4.51 -10.24
C ASP A 359 14.45 4.59 -9.62
N PRO A 360 14.31 5.10 -8.39
CA PRO A 360 13.02 5.19 -7.73
C PRO A 360 12.04 6.18 -8.38
N PHE A 361 12.50 6.98 -9.35
CA PHE A 361 11.72 8.03 -10.01
C PHE A 361 11.09 7.58 -11.35
N GLU A 362 11.33 6.32 -11.77
CA GLU A 362 10.86 5.79 -13.06
C GLU A 362 9.45 5.19 -13.01
N SER A 363 8.87 5.00 -11.82
CA SER A 363 7.54 4.39 -11.70
C SER A 363 6.75 4.90 -10.50
N ILE A 364 5.43 4.92 -10.64
CA ILE A 364 4.52 5.34 -9.58
C ILE A 364 3.20 4.58 -9.63
N TRP A 365 2.58 4.40 -8.47
CA TRP A 365 1.21 3.91 -8.38
C TRP A 365 0.25 5.05 -8.67
N ILE A 366 -0.74 4.79 -9.53
CA ILE A 366 -1.79 5.73 -9.90
C ILE A 366 -3.14 5.01 -9.92
N ASP A 367 -4.22 5.72 -9.60
CA ASP A 367 -5.57 5.18 -9.69
C ASP A 367 -5.90 4.76 -11.12
N PRO A 368 -6.54 3.59 -11.33
CA PRO A 368 -6.90 3.14 -12.66
C PRO A 368 -7.98 4.04 -13.26
N PRO A 369 -8.02 4.18 -14.60
CA PRO A 369 -9.08 4.92 -15.25
C PRO A 369 -10.42 4.20 -15.12
N GLU A 370 -11.51 4.98 -15.26
CA GLU A 370 -12.85 4.43 -15.32
C GLU A 370 -13.13 3.76 -16.67
N ASP A 371 -12.62 4.36 -17.75
CA ASP A 371 -12.78 3.90 -19.13
C ASP A 371 -11.44 3.45 -19.72
N LEU A 372 -11.43 2.21 -20.22
CA LEU A 372 -10.26 1.60 -20.87
C LEU A 372 -10.17 1.93 -22.37
N SER A 373 -11.22 2.50 -22.97
CA SER A 373 -11.24 2.88 -24.39
C SER A 373 -10.14 3.88 -24.75
N ILE A 374 -9.62 4.62 -23.76
CA ILE A 374 -8.52 5.56 -23.91
C ILE A 374 -7.20 4.91 -24.35
N PHE A 375 -7.07 3.59 -24.22
CA PHE A 375 -5.91 2.80 -24.64
C PHE A 375 -6.13 2.01 -25.93
N ALA A 376 -7.30 2.15 -26.56
CA ALA A 376 -7.70 1.37 -27.73
C ALA A 376 -7.15 1.92 -29.05
#